data_AF-A0A6B1E2R0-F1
#
_entry.id   AF-A0A6B1E2R0-F1
#
_cell.length_a   1.000
_cell.length_b   1.000
_cell.length_c   1.000
_cell.angle_alpha   90.00
_cell.angle_beta   90.00
_cell.angle_gamma   90.00
#
_symmetry.space_group_name_H-M   'P 1'
#
loop_
_entity.id
_entity.type
_entity.pdbx_description
1 polymer ?
#
loop_
_entity_poly.entity_id
_entity_poly.type
_entity_poly.pdbx_seq_one_letter_code
_entity_poly.pdbx_strand_id
1 'polypeptide(L)'
;MQAFILPAMGLGLSAALIPGPLLAYLFSTILTRGARMAFLVVLAPLLTDAPIILLMTFVLRQLPEAALQLIQAAGGCLLLSIAWGASRQLQSDSLLTLSADERASSSGATRALLTAVLMNLLSPGPWLFWATVNGPLLLAALELSVLHGLAFLLAFYGVFLGGLCLWIALFHRLRHVDARYLRGMLLAIALLMLWFGAGLITAALQASQFQLPLTIALLALEMLRRAWTNRRGTNHQ
;
A
#
# COMPACT_ATOMS: atom_id res chain seq x y z
N MET A 1 26.62 -12.60 3.17
CA MET A 1 26.04 -12.14 1.88
C MET A 1 24.81 -12.98 1.51
N GLN A 2 24.99 -14.24 1.10
CA GLN A 2 23.90 -15.15 0.66
C GLN A 2 22.71 -15.24 1.64
N ALA A 3 22.99 -15.28 2.95
CA ALA A 3 22.00 -15.35 4.03
C ALA A 3 20.97 -14.21 4.05
N PHE A 4 21.23 -13.08 3.36
CA PHE A 4 20.29 -11.96 3.22
C PHE A 4 19.69 -11.88 1.82
N ILE A 5 20.46 -12.24 0.78
CA ILE A 5 20.00 -12.25 -0.61
C ILE A 5 18.83 -13.23 -0.81
N LEU A 6 18.95 -14.48 -0.35
CA LEU A 6 17.91 -15.48 -0.61
C LEU A 6 16.57 -15.13 0.10
N PRO A 7 16.55 -14.72 1.39
CA PRO A 7 15.35 -14.15 2.00
C PRO A 7 14.82 -12.91 1.28
N ALA A 8 15.68 -11.97 0.89
CA ALA A 8 15.26 -10.76 0.17
C ALA A 8 14.55 -11.09 -1.16
N MET A 9 15.06 -12.06 -1.92
CA MET A 9 14.43 -12.55 -3.14
C MET A 9 13.06 -13.18 -2.86
N GLY A 10 12.94 -14.03 -1.84
CA GLY A 10 11.67 -14.64 -1.44
C GLY A 10 10.62 -13.62 -0.97
N LEU A 11 11.06 -12.62 -0.20
CA LEU A 11 10.23 -11.52 0.28
C LEU A 11 9.78 -10.60 -0.87
N GLY A 12 10.67 -10.32 -1.82
CA GLY A 12 10.37 -9.54 -3.02
C GLY A 12 9.41 -10.26 -3.98
N LEU A 13 9.56 -11.58 -4.14
CA LEU A 13 8.63 -12.42 -4.89
C LEU A 13 7.24 -12.44 -4.23
N SER A 14 7.19 -12.59 -2.90
CA SER A 14 5.94 -12.52 -2.13
C SER A 14 5.24 -11.17 -2.33
N ALA A 15 5.97 -10.06 -2.21
CA ALA A 15 5.44 -8.72 -2.44
C ALA A 15 4.92 -8.49 -3.88
N ALA A 16 5.50 -9.16 -4.89
CA ALA A 16 5.03 -9.09 -6.28
C ALA A 16 3.77 -9.93 -6.56
N LEU A 17 3.44 -10.89 -5.69
CA LEU A 17 2.35 -11.85 -5.88
C LEU A 17 1.16 -11.62 -4.94
N ILE A 18 1.36 -10.99 -3.78
CA ILE A 18 0.28 -10.66 -2.84
C ILE A 18 -0.73 -9.71 -3.52
N PRO A 19 -2.02 -10.06 -3.59
CA PRO A 19 -3.04 -9.19 -4.15
C PRO A 19 -3.27 -7.98 -3.23
N GLY A 20 -3.28 -6.78 -3.81
CA GLY A 20 -3.46 -5.54 -3.06
C GLY A 20 -3.71 -4.31 -3.94
N PRO A 21 -3.92 -3.13 -3.33
CA PRO A 21 -4.34 -1.91 -4.02
C PRO A 21 -3.43 -1.48 -5.18
N LEU A 22 -2.11 -1.54 -4.99
CA LEU A 22 -1.13 -1.21 -6.05
C LEU A 22 -1.20 -2.18 -7.23
N LEU A 23 -1.32 -3.49 -6.97
CA LEU A 23 -1.38 -4.51 -8.03
C LEU A 23 -2.69 -4.44 -8.83
N ALA A 24 -3.82 -4.18 -8.16
CA ALA A 24 -5.10 -3.91 -8.82
C ALA A 24 -5.03 -2.64 -9.70
N TYR A 25 -4.38 -1.58 -9.23
CA TYR A 25 -4.14 -0.37 -10.02
C TYR A 25 -3.18 -0.61 -11.20
N LEU A 26 -2.16 -1.44 -11.02
CA LEU A 26 -1.24 -1.85 -12.08
C LEU A 26 -1.99 -2.59 -13.20
N PHE A 27 -2.82 -3.59 -12.87
CA PHE A 27 -3.65 -4.29 -13.87
C PHE A 27 -4.61 -3.33 -14.60
N SER A 28 -5.30 -2.45 -13.87
CA SER A 28 -6.14 -1.41 -14.47
C SER A 28 -5.34 -0.52 -15.45
N THR A 29 -4.13 -0.14 -15.08
CA THR A 29 -3.24 0.69 -15.90
C THR A 29 -2.72 -0.06 -17.14
N ILE A 30 -2.35 -1.33 -17.02
CA ILE A 30 -1.92 -2.19 -18.14
C ILE A 30 -3.01 -2.27 -19.20
N LEU A 31 -4.26 -2.51 -18.77
CA LEU A 31 -5.41 -2.69 -19.67
C LEU A 31 -5.88 -1.36 -20.28
N THR A 32 -6.03 -0.29 -19.47
CA THR A 32 -6.59 0.99 -19.94
C THR A 32 -5.58 1.94 -20.58
N ARG A 33 -4.31 1.91 -20.16
CA ARG A 33 -3.25 2.84 -20.62
C ARG A 33 -2.08 2.15 -21.31
N GLY A 34 -1.86 0.85 -21.08
CA GLY A 34 -0.79 0.06 -21.71
C GLY A 34 0.54 0.09 -20.97
N ALA A 35 1.48 -0.73 -21.44
CA ALA A 35 2.74 -1.03 -20.76
C ALA A 35 3.55 0.22 -20.38
N ARG A 36 3.66 1.23 -21.26
CA ARG A 36 4.45 2.46 -21.00
C ARG A 36 4.01 3.19 -19.72
N MET A 37 2.71 3.27 -19.45
CA MET A 37 2.19 3.89 -18.22
C MET A 37 2.27 2.94 -17.02
N ALA A 38 2.12 1.63 -17.26
CA ALA A 38 2.28 0.62 -16.21
C ALA A 38 3.72 0.57 -15.67
N PHE A 39 4.74 0.75 -16.50
CA PHE A 39 6.14 0.84 -16.04
C PHE A 39 6.36 2.01 -15.06
N LEU A 40 5.66 3.14 -15.22
CA LEU A 40 5.72 4.24 -14.25
C LEU A 40 5.09 3.85 -12.91
N VAL A 41 4.00 3.07 -12.92
CA VAL A 41 3.37 2.52 -11.70
C VAL A 41 4.33 1.60 -10.94
N VAL A 42 5.16 0.82 -11.65
CA VAL A 42 6.18 -0.07 -11.05
C VAL A 42 7.32 0.69 -10.36
N LEU A 43 7.56 1.97 -10.70
CA LEU A 43 8.55 2.80 -10.01
C LEU A 43 8.03 3.44 -8.71
N ALA A 44 6.72 3.42 -8.46
CA ALA A 44 6.13 4.07 -7.28
C ALA A 44 6.66 3.54 -5.93
N PRO A 45 6.92 2.22 -5.73
CA PRO A 45 7.58 1.72 -4.53
C PRO A 45 8.97 2.30 -4.31
N LEU A 46 9.79 2.52 -5.34
CA LEU A 46 11.12 3.13 -5.15
C LEU A 46 11.05 4.55 -4.59
N LEU A 47 9.99 5.29 -4.90
CA LEU A 47 9.75 6.65 -4.40
C LEU A 47 9.12 6.68 -3.00
N THR A 48 8.36 5.65 -2.62
CA THR A 48 7.54 5.62 -1.40
C THR A 48 8.09 4.72 -0.32
N ASP A 49 8.72 3.61 -0.68
CA ASP A 49 9.40 2.76 0.28
C ASP A 49 10.62 3.46 0.88
N ALA A 50 11.33 4.33 0.18
CA ALA A 50 12.49 5.04 0.74
C ALA A 50 12.18 5.78 2.07
N PRO A 51 11.14 6.64 2.16
CA PRO A 51 10.72 7.22 3.44
C PRO A 51 10.07 6.20 4.40
N ILE A 52 9.39 5.15 3.91
CA ILE A 52 8.82 4.08 4.77
C ILE A 52 9.94 3.28 5.46
N ILE A 53 10.98 2.86 4.73
CA ILE A 53 12.18 2.21 5.23
C ILE A 53 12.83 3.10 6.29
N LEU A 54 13.06 4.38 5.98
CA LEU A 54 13.69 5.31 6.92
C LEU A 54 12.87 5.39 8.23
N LEU A 55 11.56 5.61 8.12
CA LEU A 55 10.70 5.81 9.28
C LEU A 55 10.49 4.51 10.08
N MET A 56 10.20 3.38 9.43
CA MET A 56 9.95 2.11 10.10
C MET A 56 11.22 1.48 10.66
N THR A 57 12.33 1.54 9.93
CA THR A 57 13.56 0.82 10.31
C THR A 57 14.39 1.59 11.34
N PHE A 58 14.46 2.92 11.23
CA PHE A 58 15.38 3.73 12.05
C PHE A 58 14.68 4.64 13.07
N VAL A 59 13.46 5.11 12.81
CA VAL A 59 12.78 6.11 13.67
C VAL A 59 11.76 5.47 14.61
N LEU A 60 10.68 4.91 14.07
CA LEU A 60 9.53 4.44 14.83
C LEU A 60 9.67 3.00 15.34
N ARG A 61 10.32 2.10 14.57
CA ARG A 61 10.43 0.65 14.81
C ARG A 61 9.11 -0.13 14.84
N GLN A 62 7.99 0.50 15.18
CA GLN A 62 6.62 -0.01 15.11
C GLN A 62 5.68 1.14 14.68
N LEU A 63 4.68 0.86 13.84
CA LEU A 63 3.73 1.89 13.40
C LEU A 63 2.64 2.11 14.46
N PRO A 64 2.37 3.35 14.93
CA PRO A 64 1.27 3.61 15.86
C PRO A 64 -0.10 3.25 15.27
N GLU A 65 -0.98 2.66 16.08
CA GLU A 65 -2.30 2.19 15.62
C GLU A 65 -3.16 3.30 15.01
N ALA A 66 -3.12 4.53 15.56
CA ALA A 66 -3.83 5.67 15.01
C ALA A 66 -3.30 6.11 13.62
N ALA A 67 -1.99 5.95 13.37
CA ALA A 67 -1.41 6.18 12.05
C ALA A 67 -1.85 5.08 11.06
N LEU A 68 -1.87 3.82 11.52
CA LEU A 68 -2.37 2.69 10.74
C LEU A 68 -3.85 2.87 10.34
N GLN A 69 -4.71 3.30 11.27
CA GLN A 69 -6.11 3.64 11.02
C GLN A 69 -6.26 4.74 9.97
N LEU A 70 -5.49 5.83 10.09
CA LEU A 70 -5.54 6.96 9.16
C LEU A 70 -5.08 6.55 7.74
N ILE A 71 -4.00 5.77 7.65
CA ILE A 71 -3.50 5.17 6.40
C ILE A 71 -4.57 4.29 5.75
N GLN A 72 -5.17 3.38 6.53
CA GLN A 72 -6.24 2.49 6.06
C GLN A 72 -7.47 3.28 5.57
N ALA A 73 -7.98 4.23 6.35
CA ALA A 73 -9.14 5.04 5.98
C ALA A 73 -8.88 5.87 4.70
N ALA A 74 -7.74 6.54 4.62
CA ALA A 74 -7.36 7.35 3.46
C ALA A 74 -7.13 6.48 2.20
N GLY A 75 -6.45 5.33 2.34
CA GLY A 75 -6.25 4.37 1.26
C GLY A 75 -7.55 3.75 0.77
N GLY A 76 -8.47 3.42 1.67
CA GLY A 76 -9.80 2.93 1.34
C GLY A 76 -10.63 3.95 0.56
N CYS A 77 -10.69 5.19 1.03
CA CYS A 77 -11.36 6.29 0.33
C CYS A 77 -10.76 6.56 -1.06
N LEU A 78 -9.42 6.56 -1.19
CA LEU A 78 -8.74 6.67 -2.48
C LEU A 78 -9.17 5.54 -3.42
N LEU A 79 -9.16 4.30 -2.93
CA LEU A 79 -9.43 3.12 -3.74
C LEU A 79 -10.90 3.04 -4.21
N LEU A 80 -11.84 3.43 -3.35
CA LEU A 80 -13.26 3.62 -3.72
C LEU A 80 -13.43 4.72 -4.78
N SER A 81 -12.71 5.84 -4.67
CA SER A 81 -12.80 6.92 -5.67
C SER A 81 -12.32 6.48 -7.06
N ILE A 82 -11.33 5.58 -7.13
CA ILE A 82 -10.80 5.04 -8.39
C ILE A 82 -11.71 3.95 -8.95
N ALA A 83 -12.27 3.08 -8.10
CA ALA A 83 -13.29 2.11 -8.51
C ALA A 83 -14.55 2.79 -9.09
N TRP A 84 -14.99 3.90 -8.48
CA TRP A 84 -16.08 4.74 -8.98
C TRP A 84 -15.73 5.45 -10.31
N GLY A 85 -14.49 5.92 -10.46
CA GLY A 85 -13.99 6.43 -11.74
C GLY A 85 -14.03 5.40 -12.85
N ALA A 86 -13.60 4.16 -12.56
CA ALA A 86 -13.60 3.05 -13.51
C ALA A 86 -15.02 2.58 -13.88
N SER A 87 -15.95 2.50 -12.92
CA SER A 87 -17.33 2.08 -13.20
C SER A 87 -18.07 3.09 -14.08
N ARG A 88 -17.89 4.41 -13.85
CA ARG A 88 -18.45 5.45 -14.74
C ARG A 88 -17.86 5.40 -16.15
N GLN A 89 -16.56 5.12 -16.28
CA GLN A 89 -15.89 4.96 -17.58
C GLN A 89 -16.34 3.71 -18.35
N LEU A 90 -16.75 2.65 -17.65
CA LEU A 90 -17.38 1.46 -18.25
C LEU A 90 -18.83 1.73 -18.70
N GLN A 91 -19.56 2.62 -18.01
CA GLN A 91 -20.93 3.01 -18.36
C GLN A 91 -21.01 3.96 -19.56
N SER A 92 -20.05 4.89 -19.71
CA SER A 92 -20.06 5.88 -20.79
C SER A 92 -19.39 5.42 -22.09
N ASP A 93 -18.96 4.15 -22.14
CA ASP A 93 -18.17 3.49 -23.21
C ASP A 93 -16.88 4.22 -23.67
N SER A 94 -16.51 5.31 -22.98
CA SER A 94 -15.44 6.22 -23.38
C SER A 94 -14.04 5.62 -23.25
N LEU A 95 -13.94 4.44 -22.62
CA LEU A 95 -12.73 3.62 -22.60
C LEU A 95 -12.30 3.17 -24.01
N LEU A 96 -13.24 3.02 -24.94
CA LEU A 96 -12.95 2.62 -26.32
C LEU A 96 -12.64 3.83 -27.22
N THR A 97 -13.24 4.99 -26.98
CA THR A 97 -13.13 6.17 -27.86
C THR A 97 -11.89 7.04 -27.63
N LEU A 98 -11.26 6.98 -26.45
CA LEU A 98 -10.02 7.73 -26.19
C LEU A 98 -8.91 7.31 -27.17
N SER A 99 -8.14 8.28 -27.66
CA SER A 99 -7.03 8.07 -28.58
C SER A 99 -5.82 7.43 -27.89
N ALA A 100 -4.86 6.91 -28.66
CA ALA A 100 -3.60 6.40 -28.09
C ALA A 100 -2.79 7.53 -27.41
N ASP A 101 -2.74 8.71 -28.04
CA ASP A 101 -1.95 9.86 -27.59
C ASP A 101 -2.55 10.56 -26.37
N GLU A 102 -3.88 10.67 -26.28
CA GLU A 102 -4.57 11.20 -25.09
C GLU A 102 -4.22 10.39 -23.84
N ARG A 103 -4.24 9.05 -23.96
CA ARG A 103 -3.81 8.09 -22.91
C ARG A 103 -2.31 8.18 -22.60
N ALA A 104 -1.49 8.71 -23.52
CA ALA A 104 -0.03 8.78 -23.42
C ALA A 104 0.51 10.15 -22.97
N SER A 105 -0.36 11.15 -22.81
CA SER A 105 -0.01 12.53 -22.44
C SER A 105 0.83 12.65 -21.14
N SER A 106 1.67 13.69 -21.07
CA SER A 106 2.54 13.97 -19.91
C SER A 106 1.76 14.19 -18.61
N SER A 107 0.63 14.90 -18.67
CA SER A 107 -0.32 15.03 -17.55
C SER A 107 -0.89 13.65 -17.13
N GLY A 108 -1.20 12.79 -18.10
CA GLY A 108 -1.60 11.41 -17.86
C GLY A 108 -0.53 10.56 -17.16
N ALA A 109 0.75 10.76 -17.49
CA ALA A 109 1.90 10.10 -16.85
C ALA A 109 2.07 10.54 -15.39
N THR A 110 2.16 11.85 -15.14
CA THR A 110 2.31 12.40 -13.78
C THR A 110 1.16 11.96 -12.88
N ARG A 111 -0.08 11.99 -13.39
CA ARG A 111 -1.26 11.52 -12.65
C ARG A 111 -1.23 10.02 -12.37
N ALA A 112 -0.72 9.19 -13.29
CA ALA A 112 -0.58 7.74 -13.06
C ALA A 112 0.45 7.43 -11.98
N LEU A 113 1.62 8.06 -12.05
CA LEU A 113 2.68 7.93 -11.04
C LEU A 113 2.22 8.41 -9.66
N LEU A 114 1.61 9.60 -9.59
CA LEU A 114 1.08 10.14 -8.33
C LEU A 114 -0.02 9.23 -7.73
N THR A 115 -0.90 8.67 -8.56
CA THR A 115 -1.92 7.72 -8.08
C THR A 115 -1.26 6.46 -7.50
N ALA A 116 -0.24 5.91 -8.17
CA ALA A 116 0.49 4.74 -7.68
C ALA A 116 1.29 5.01 -6.40
N VAL A 117 1.93 6.18 -6.30
CA VAL A 117 2.62 6.68 -5.10
C VAL A 117 1.66 6.77 -3.92
N LEU A 118 0.51 7.42 -4.09
CA LEU A 118 -0.52 7.46 -3.06
C LEU A 118 -1.06 6.05 -2.73
N MET A 119 -1.19 5.18 -3.73
CA MET A 119 -1.68 3.81 -3.52
C MET A 119 -0.74 2.95 -2.66
N ASN A 120 0.57 3.06 -2.87
CA ASN A 120 1.56 2.33 -2.08
C ASN A 120 1.69 2.94 -0.66
N LEU A 121 1.78 4.27 -0.57
CA LEU A 121 1.93 5.00 0.70
C LEU A 121 0.69 4.89 1.61
N LEU A 122 -0.51 4.82 1.04
CA LEU A 122 -1.76 4.64 1.79
C LEU A 122 -2.21 3.17 1.90
N SER A 123 -1.41 2.22 1.42
CA SER A 123 -1.60 0.80 1.74
C SER A 123 -0.93 0.48 3.08
N PRO A 124 -1.58 -0.22 4.02
CA PRO A 124 -0.94 -0.62 5.28
C PRO A 124 0.17 -1.68 5.08
N GLY A 125 0.14 -2.42 3.96
CA GLY A 125 1.06 -3.50 3.63
C GLY A 125 2.55 -3.10 3.72
N PRO A 126 3.04 -2.14 2.90
CA PRO A 126 4.44 -1.69 2.95
C PRO A 126 4.90 -1.26 4.34
N TRP A 127 4.10 -0.50 5.09
CA TRP A 127 4.44 -0.07 6.45
C TRP A 127 4.62 -1.26 7.40
N LEU A 128 3.64 -2.18 7.44
CA LEU A 128 3.70 -3.37 8.29
C LEU A 128 4.86 -4.30 7.89
N PHE A 129 5.10 -4.47 6.59
CA PHE A 129 6.15 -5.34 6.06
C PHE A 129 7.55 -4.82 6.40
N TRP A 130 7.77 -3.51 6.28
CA TRP A 130 9.02 -2.85 6.70
C TRP A 130 9.16 -2.79 8.23
N ALA A 131 8.09 -2.64 9.00
CA ALA A 131 8.15 -2.67 10.47
C ALA A 131 8.46 -4.07 11.05
N THR A 132 7.97 -5.14 10.42
CA THR A 132 7.96 -6.48 11.05
C THR A 132 9.02 -7.45 10.53
N VAL A 133 9.28 -7.49 9.21
CA VAL A 133 10.16 -8.49 8.60
C VAL A 133 11.32 -7.86 7.84
N ASN A 134 11.03 -6.96 6.90
CA ASN A 134 12.06 -6.38 6.04
C ASN A 134 13.01 -5.44 6.80
N GLY A 135 12.51 -4.61 7.72
CA GLY A 135 13.33 -3.66 8.49
C GLY A 135 14.32 -4.33 9.45
N PRO A 136 13.90 -5.24 10.34
CA PRO A 136 14.82 -5.98 11.21
C PRO A 136 15.87 -6.78 10.42
N LEU A 137 15.49 -7.37 9.28
CA LEU A 137 16.42 -8.12 8.43
C LEU A 137 17.39 -7.20 7.66
N LEU A 138 16.96 -5.99 7.28
CA LEU A 138 17.83 -4.94 6.74
C LEU A 138 18.82 -4.42 7.79
N LEU A 139 18.39 -4.24 9.05
CA LEU A 139 19.30 -3.86 10.15
C LEU A 139 20.38 -4.92 10.38
N ALA A 140 19.98 -6.18 10.53
CA ALA A 140 20.94 -7.30 10.67
C ALA A 140 21.89 -7.44 9.47
N ALA A 141 21.48 -7.01 8.26
CA ALA A 141 22.38 -6.91 7.12
C ALA A 141 23.36 -5.74 7.27
N LEU A 142 22.87 -4.55 7.63
CA LEU A 142 23.68 -3.34 7.78
C LEU A 142 24.69 -3.42 8.94
N GLU A 143 24.35 -4.12 10.03
CA GLU A 143 25.24 -4.41 11.16
C GLU A 143 26.49 -5.20 10.74
N LEU A 144 26.39 -6.05 9.72
CA LEU A 144 27.55 -6.75 9.12
C LEU A 144 28.32 -5.88 8.13
N SER A 145 27.62 -5.03 7.35
CA SER A 145 28.20 -3.93 6.55
C SER A 145 27.15 -3.26 5.65
N VAL A 146 27.43 -2.02 5.25
CA VAL A 146 26.65 -1.30 4.22
C VAL A 146 26.46 -2.13 2.94
N LEU A 147 27.47 -2.87 2.49
CA LEU A 147 27.39 -3.75 1.31
C LEU A 147 26.36 -4.88 1.46
N HIS A 148 26.16 -5.41 2.68
CA HIS A 148 25.15 -6.44 2.94
C HIS A 148 23.73 -5.85 2.90
N GLY A 149 23.52 -4.66 3.47
CA GLY A 149 22.25 -3.95 3.36
C GLY A 149 21.91 -3.54 1.92
N LEU A 150 22.89 -3.05 1.15
CA LEU A 150 22.72 -2.77 -0.28
C LEU A 150 22.38 -4.03 -1.08
N ALA A 151 23.05 -5.16 -0.81
CA ALA A 151 22.75 -6.44 -1.46
C ALA A 151 21.35 -6.97 -1.11
N PHE A 152 20.89 -6.79 0.13
CA PHE A 152 19.51 -7.09 0.54
C PHE A 152 18.50 -6.24 -0.26
N LEU A 153 18.70 -4.92 -0.32
CA LEU A 153 17.81 -4.01 -1.04
C LEU A 153 17.77 -4.30 -2.55
N LEU A 154 18.93 -4.52 -3.17
CA LEU A 154 19.03 -4.87 -4.60
C LEU A 154 18.37 -6.21 -4.93
N ALA A 155 18.52 -7.22 -4.06
CA ALA A 155 17.87 -8.52 -4.22
C ALA A 155 16.35 -8.44 -4.05
N PHE A 156 15.88 -7.69 -3.04
CA PHE A 156 14.45 -7.45 -2.81
C PHE A 156 13.80 -6.70 -3.98
N TYR A 157 14.31 -5.53 -4.35
CA TYR A 157 13.73 -4.71 -5.41
C TYR A 157 13.91 -5.32 -6.80
N GLY A 158 15.03 -6.01 -7.06
CA GLY A 158 15.25 -6.70 -8.32
C GLY A 158 14.18 -7.76 -8.61
N VAL A 159 13.82 -8.57 -7.60
CA VAL A 159 12.75 -9.57 -7.74
C VAL A 159 11.36 -8.93 -7.68
N PHE A 160 11.13 -7.97 -6.79
CA PHE A 160 9.83 -7.30 -6.64
C PHE A 160 9.42 -6.54 -7.91
N LEU A 161 10.26 -5.62 -8.39
CA LEU A 161 9.98 -4.89 -9.64
C LEU A 161 10.04 -5.83 -10.85
N GLY A 162 10.90 -6.86 -10.84
CA GLY A 162 10.92 -7.90 -11.86
C GLY A 162 9.58 -8.63 -11.99
N GLY A 163 8.96 -8.99 -10.87
CA GLY A 163 7.63 -9.61 -10.84
C GLY A 163 6.51 -8.66 -11.30
N LEU A 164 6.56 -7.39 -10.90
CA LEU A 164 5.60 -6.40 -11.40
C LEU A 164 5.76 -6.14 -12.93
N CYS A 165 7.00 -6.13 -13.44
CA CYS A 165 7.28 -6.07 -14.88
C CYS A 165 6.83 -7.34 -15.62
N LEU A 166 6.91 -8.52 -15.00
CA LEU A 166 6.36 -9.77 -15.54
C LEU A 166 4.83 -9.69 -15.68
N TRP A 167 4.13 -9.14 -14.69
CA TRP A 167 2.68 -8.87 -14.81
C TRP A 167 2.36 -7.94 -15.98
N ILE A 168 3.17 -6.89 -16.23
CA ILE A 168 3.03 -6.05 -17.45
C ILE A 168 3.20 -6.88 -18.72
N ALA A 169 4.27 -7.69 -18.82
CA ALA A 169 4.57 -8.48 -20.01
C ALA A 169 3.46 -9.50 -20.34
N LEU A 170 2.89 -10.14 -19.31
CA LEU A 170 1.80 -11.10 -19.44
C LEU A 170 0.46 -10.41 -19.81
N PHE A 171 0.06 -9.39 -19.05
CA PHE A 171 -1.29 -8.80 -19.17
C PHE A 171 -1.41 -7.74 -20.27
N HIS A 172 -0.31 -7.18 -20.78
CA HIS A 172 -0.38 -6.17 -21.86
C HIS A 172 -1.03 -6.73 -23.14
N ARG A 173 -0.85 -8.02 -23.44
CA ARG A 173 -1.49 -8.68 -24.59
C ARG A 173 -3.02 -8.66 -24.48
N LEU A 174 -3.57 -8.79 -23.26
CA LEU A 174 -5.01 -8.88 -22.99
C LEU A 174 -5.77 -7.57 -23.30
N ARG A 175 -5.08 -6.44 -23.48
CA ARG A 175 -5.67 -5.19 -23.99
C ARG A 175 -6.25 -5.32 -25.41
N HIS A 176 -5.81 -6.31 -26.20
CA HIS A 176 -6.22 -6.50 -27.60
C HIS A 176 -7.25 -7.62 -27.79
N VAL A 177 -7.80 -8.17 -26.69
CA VAL A 177 -8.91 -9.14 -26.71
C VAL A 177 -10.24 -8.38 -26.82
N ASP A 178 -11.30 -9.03 -27.32
CA ASP A 178 -12.58 -8.38 -27.60
C ASP A 178 -13.10 -7.52 -26.43
N ALA A 179 -13.72 -6.39 -26.77
CA ALA A 179 -14.18 -5.40 -25.80
C ALA A 179 -15.09 -5.99 -24.70
N ARG A 180 -15.82 -7.08 -24.98
CA ARG A 180 -16.63 -7.81 -23.99
C ARG A 180 -15.78 -8.40 -22.86
N TYR A 181 -14.68 -9.07 -23.18
CA TYR A 181 -13.77 -9.65 -22.19
C TYR A 181 -13.00 -8.55 -21.46
N LEU A 182 -12.53 -7.53 -22.19
CA LEU A 182 -11.83 -6.38 -21.61
C LEU A 182 -12.71 -5.63 -20.58
N ARG A 183 -13.98 -5.36 -20.90
CA ARG A 183 -14.96 -4.79 -19.95
C ARG A 183 -15.16 -5.71 -18.73
N GLY A 184 -15.25 -7.02 -18.93
CA GLY A 184 -15.37 -8.00 -17.84
C GLY A 184 -14.17 -7.98 -16.89
N MET A 185 -12.95 -7.94 -17.42
CA MET A 185 -11.71 -7.83 -16.63
C MET A 185 -11.65 -6.50 -15.86
N LEU A 186 -12.00 -5.38 -16.51
CA LEU A 186 -12.01 -4.06 -15.87
C LEU A 186 -13.09 -3.95 -14.78
N LEU A 187 -14.26 -4.58 -14.97
CA LEU A 187 -15.28 -4.70 -13.94
C LEU A 187 -14.79 -5.54 -12.75
N ALA A 188 -14.16 -6.68 -12.99
CA ALA A 188 -13.58 -7.51 -11.93
C ALA A 188 -12.50 -6.77 -11.13
N ILE A 189 -11.65 -5.98 -11.79
CA ILE A 189 -10.64 -5.13 -11.14
C ILE A 189 -11.32 -4.01 -10.34
N ALA A 190 -12.35 -3.34 -10.87
CA ALA A 190 -13.09 -2.32 -10.15
C ALA A 190 -13.80 -2.87 -8.90
N LEU A 191 -14.36 -4.10 -8.98
CA LEU A 191 -14.94 -4.81 -7.85
C LEU A 191 -13.88 -5.22 -6.81
N LEU A 192 -12.70 -5.66 -7.24
CA LEU A 192 -11.57 -5.96 -6.35
C LEU A 192 -11.06 -4.70 -5.62
N MET A 193 -11.00 -3.56 -6.33
CA MET A 193 -10.67 -2.26 -5.73
C MET A 193 -11.74 -1.80 -4.75
N LEU A 194 -13.02 -2.02 -5.05
CA LEU A 194 -14.13 -1.75 -4.12
C LEU A 194 -14.06 -2.64 -2.87
N TRP A 195 -13.77 -3.93 -3.03
CA TRP A 195 -13.59 -4.89 -1.93
C TRP A 195 -12.45 -4.49 -1.00
N PHE A 196 -11.26 -4.23 -1.54
CA PHE A 196 -10.13 -3.72 -0.76
C PHE A 196 -10.44 -2.37 -0.11
N GLY A 197 -11.15 -1.48 -0.81
CA GLY A 197 -11.48 -0.14 -0.32
C GLY A 197 -12.40 -0.18 0.89
N ALA A 198 -13.46 -0.98 0.81
CA ALA A 198 -14.34 -1.27 1.94
C ALA A 198 -13.59 -1.98 3.08
N GLY A 199 -12.78 -2.99 2.77
CA GLY A 199 -11.99 -3.74 3.74
C GLY A 199 -11.06 -2.86 4.59
N LEU A 200 -10.33 -1.94 3.94
CA LEU A 200 -9.47 -0.97 4.62
C LEU A 200 -10.26 -0.03 5.55
N ILE A 201 -11.43 0.48 5.11
CA ILE A 201 -12.29 1.31 5.96
C ILE A 201 -12.83 0.50 7.15
N THR A 202 -13.26 -0.75 6.95
CA THR A 202 -13.72 -1.59 8.06
C THR A 202 -12.63 -1.91 9.08
N ALA A 203 -11.39 -2.11 8.65
CA ALA A 203 -10.25 -2.34 9.55
C ALA A 203 -9.95 -1.09 10.41
N ALA A 204 -9.99 0.11 9.82
CA ALA A 204 -9.80 1.36 10.54
C ALA A 204 -10.91 1.59 11.60
N LEU A 205 -12.16 1.26 11.27
CA LEU A 205 -13.30 1.35 12.18
C LEU A 205 -13.24 0.29 13.30
N GLN A 206 -12.84 -0.94 13.01
CA GLN A 206 -12.68 -1.99 14.03
C GLN A 206 -11.60 -1.63 15.05
N ALA A 207 -10.45 -1.11 14.60
CA ALA A 207 -9.37 -0.71 15.52
C ALA A 207 -9.79 0.41 16.48
N SER A 208 -10.59 1.37 16.03
CA SER A 208 -11.12 2.44 16.92
C SER A 208 -12.21 1.95 17.88
N GLN A 209 -13.01 0.94 17.50
CA GLN A 209 -13.99 0.29 18.40
C GLN A 209 -13.35 -0.41 19.60
N PHE A 210 -12.12 -0.95 19.48
CA PHE A 210 -11.39 -1.52 20.61
C PHE A 210 -10.68 -0.45 21.47
N GLN A 211 -10.19 0.64 20.86
CA GLN A 211 -9.49 1.71 21.58
C GLN A 211 -10.40 2.58 22.46
N LEU A 212 -11.60 2.91 21.98
CA LEU A 212 -12.57 3.75 22.71
C LEU A 212 -12.88 3.24 24.14
N PRO A 213 -13.33 1.98 24.36
CA PRO A 213 -13.59 1.48 25.71
C PRO A 213 -12.32 1.38 26.57
N LEU A 214 -11.17 1.05 25.98
CA LEU A 214 -9.89 0.99 26.69
C LEU A 214 -9.46 2.37 27.21
N THR A 215 -9.61 3.41 26.38
CA THR A 215 -9.24 4.79 26.74
C THR A 215 -10.19 5.33 27.81
N ILE A 216 -11.49 5.03 27.71
CA ILE A 216 -12.49 5.36 28.73
C ILE A 216 -12.17 4.65 30.06
N ALA A 217 -11.81 3.36 30.04
CA ALA A 217 -11.44 2.62 31.23
C ALA A 217 -10.17 3.17 31.91
N LEU A 218 -9.14 3.52 31.12
CA LEU A 218 -7.91 4.14 31.63
C LEU A 218 -8.15 5.53 32.23
N LEU A 219 -9.00 6.36 31.60
CA LEU A 219 -9.41 7.65 32.15
C LEU A 219 -10.20 7.48 33.46
N ALA A 220 -11.12 6.52 33.52
CA ALA A 220 -11.87 6.22 34.74
C ALA A 220 -10.94 5.75 35.89
N LEU A 221 -9.95 4.90 35.59
CA LEU A 221 -8.94 4.45 36.57
C LEU A 221 -8.08 5.61 37.08
N GLU A 222 -7.62 6.51 36.21
CA GLU A 222 -6.84 7.70 36.60
C GLU A 222 -7.69 8.71 37.39
N MET A 223 -8.99 8.86 37.07
CA MET A 223 -9.92 9.67 37.87
C MET A 223 -10.15 9.07 39.27
N LEU A 224 -10.35 7.75 39.37
CA LEU A 224 -10.47 7.04 40.65
C LEU A 224 -9.19 7.14 41.49
N ARG A 225 -8.03 7.00 40.86
CA ARG A 225 -6.71 7.19 41.49
C ARG A 225 -6.59 8.61 42.07
N ARG A 226 -6.90 9.65 41.30
CA ARG A 226 -6.87 11.06 41.74
C ARG A 226 -7.85 11.33 42.89
N ALA A 227 -9.04 10.74 42.84
CA ALA A 227 -10.01 10.83 43.92
C ALA A 227 -9.50 10.18 45.23
N TRP A 228 -8.81 9.04 45.15
CA TRP A 228 -8.23 8.37 46.31
C TRP A 228 -6.93 9.01 46.83
N THR A 229 -6.13 9.67 45.99
CA THR A 229 -4.98 10.46 46.47
C THR A 229 -5.45 11.73 47.18
N ASN A 230 -6.42 12.45 46.63
CA ASN A 230 -6.93 13.67 47.26
C ASN A 230 -7.59 13.38 48.61
N ARG A 231 -8.40 12.32 48.73
CA ARG A 231 -8.97 11.86 50.01
C ARG A 231 -7.94 11.40 51.05
N ARG A 232 -6.68 11.20 50.66
CA ARG A 232 -5.57 10.83 51.57
C ARG A 232 -4.66 12.01 51.93
N GLY A 233 -4.79 13.15 51.25
CA GLY A 233 -4.14 14.41 51.65
C GLY A 233 -4.93 15.20 52.71
N THR A 234 -6.26 15.01 52.78
CA THR A 234 -7.15 15.78 53.65
C THR A 234 -7.24 15.32 55.11
N ASN A 235 -6.61 14.19 55.47
CA ASN A 235 -6.76 13.56 56.78
C ASN A 235 -5.50 13.72 57.67
N HIS A 236 -4.63 14.69 57.34
CA HIS A 236 -3.41 15.03 58.08
C HIS A 236 -3.32 16.55 58.36
N GLN A 237 -4.48 17.18 58.54
CA GLN A 237 -4.68 18.52 59.13
C GLN A 237 -5.74 18.38 60.23
#